data_AF-A0A1U9LBS8-F1
#
_entry.id   AF-A0A1U9LBS8-F1
#
_cell.length_a   1.000
_cell.length_b   1.000
_cell.length_c   1.000
_cell.angle_alpha   90.00
_cell.angle_beta   90.00
_cell.angle_gamma   90.00
#
_symmetry.space_group_name_H-M   'P 1'
#
loop_
_entity.id
_entity.type
_entity.pdbx_description
1 polymer ?
#
loop_
_entity_poly.entity_id
_entity_poly.type
_entity_poly.pdbx_seq_one_letter_code
_entity_poly.pdbx_strand_id
1 'polypeptide(L)'
;MKTGSLLLSGRQSSKKPKSSLCHRIFIMRYQTTRHQTGRHGASRAIRRLRLTRRLSPWDATDEDLQVMAALTERLGAPPVSNMMRYCGPEARHLDQLGESLGDWRRMLEALARRYPDLPRSGTQASDGTTLDSAPERIVWETLVQRVPDDLDLCCHPWLEDGRYLRSDFGLCAPEEETPLVCIEVMGMLGSDQICRTDVEEASLDRLAEKQDWFSQPDRPLLRVIWLDMMAHPDWLEAICTEAIEAAVAQRVCHQEGRRASGRRLSAREAEQGQRLPLRVRPREYRVRKN
;
A
#
# COMPACT_ATOMS: atom_id res chain seq x y z
N MET A 1 41.35 11.88 48.33
CA MET A 1 40.98 12.96 49.28
C MET A 1 39.49 12.82 49.59
N LYS A 2 39.16 12.69 50.89
CA LYS A 2 37.94 13.12 51.63
C LYS A 2 36.55 12.88 50.97
N THR A 3 35.75 11.91 51.45
CA THR A 3 34.68 12.02 52.52
C THR A 3 33.56 13.00 52.16
N GLY A 4 32.24 12.78 52.34
CA GLY A 4 31.37 11.79 53.01
C GLY A 4 29.92 12.06 52.55
N SER A 5 28.98 11.11 52.56
CA SER A 5 28.15 10.61 53.68
C SER A 5 26.94 11.49 54.07
N LEU A 6 25.84 10.76 54.36
CA LEU A 6 24.58 11.07 55.07
C LEU A 6 23.38 11.59 54.25
N LEU A 7 22.29 10.83 54.06
CA LEU A 7 21.28 10.27 54.98
C LEU A 7 20.34 11.30 55.63
N LEU A 8 19.02 11.11 55.40
CA LEU A 8 17.88 11.09 56.34
C LEU A 8 16.62 11.66 55.64
N SER A 9 15.62 10.84 55.29
CA SER A 9 14.50 10.37 56.14
C SER A 9 13.58 11.48 56.65
N GLY A 10 12.28 11.36 56.35
CA GLY A 10 11.24 12.19 56.96
C GLY A 10 9.84 11.83 56.47
N ARG A 11 9.23 10.83 57.10
CA ARG A 11 7.89 10.30 56.89
C ARG A 11 6.86 11.08 57.73
N GLN A 12 5.57 10.86 57.42
CA GLN A 12 4.35 11.12 58.23
C GLN A 12 3.72 12.52 58.16
N SER A 13 2.43 12.75 58.40
CA SER A 13 1.17 11.98 58.36
C SER A 13 0.10 12.90 58.97
N SER A 14 -1.11 12.84 58.43
CA SER A 14 -2.38 13.12 59.12
C SER A 14 -2.76 14.58 59.46
N LYS A 15 -3.94 15.02 59.01
CA LYS A 15 -5.19 15.04 59.82
C LYS A 15 -6.24 15.95 59.15
N LYS A 16 -7.42 15.38 58.86
CA LYS A 16 -8.71 16.11 58.84
C LYS A 16 -9.15 16.36 60.30
N PRO A 17 -9.92 17.43 60.58
CA PRO A 17 -11.37 17.27 60.81
C PRO A 17 -12.22 18.50 60.34
N LYS A 18 -13.40 18.27 59.74
CA LYS A 18 -14.80 18.42 60.27
C LYS A 18 -15.35 19.87 60.45
N SER A 19 -16.28 20.22 59.55
CA SER A 19 -17.62 20.85 59.71
C SER A 19 -17.87 21.99 60.72
N SER A 20 -18.53 23.07 60.25
CA SER A 20 -19.94 23.43 60.58
C SER A 20 -20.24 24.95 60.50
N LEU A 21 -21.51 25.26 60.16
CA LEU A 21 -22.29 26.53 60.29
C LEU A 21 -22.08 27.60 59.20
N CYS A 22 -22.96 27.70 58.20
CA CYS A 22 -24.31 28.32 58.23
C CYS A 22 -24.25 29.85 58.32
N HIS A 23 -24.36 30.54 57.17
CA HIS A 23 -24.99 31.87 57.05
C HIS A 23 -25.70 31.96 55.70
N ARG A 24 -27.04 32.07 55.78
CA ARG A 24 -27.94 32.44 54.68
C ARG A 24 -27.72 33.93 54.37
N ILE A 25 -27.52 34.27 53.11
CA ILE A 25 -27.78 35.64 52.62
C ILE A 25 -28.71 35.53 51.41
N PHE A 26 -29.91 36.06 51.61
CA PHE A 26 -30.93 36.39 50.63
C PHE A 26 -30.45 37.58 49.80
N ILE A 27 -30.37 37.48 48.46
CA ILE A 27 -30.48 38.66 47.59
C ILE A 27 -31.39 38.36 46.39
N MET A 28 -32.37 39.24 46.27
CA MET A 28 -33.53 39.38 45.39
C MET A 28 -33.44 38.85 43.96
N ARG A 29 -34.47 38.07 43.59
CA ARG A 29 -35.01 37.98 42.23
C ARG A 29 -35.63 39.33 41.84
N TYR A 30 -35.15 39.94 40.77
CA TYR A 30 -35.96 40.87 39.99
C TYR A 30 -36.68 40.08 38.90
N GLN A 31 -38.00 39.94 39.06
CA GLN A 31 -38.92 39.62 37.97
C GLN A 31 -39.26 40.93 37.27
N THR A 32 -38.95 41.05 35.99
CA THR A 32 -39.57 42.03 35.09
C THR A 32 -40.31 41.29 33.99
N THR A 33 -41.63 41.34 34.09
CA THR A 33 -42.59 40.86 33.09
C THR A 33 -42.86 41.89 32.00
N ARG A 34 -43.16 41.36 30.80
CA ARG A 34 -43.77 41.97 29.59
C ARG A 34 -42.82 42.83 28.76
N HIS A 35 -42.63 42.54 27.48
CA HIS A 35 -43.66 42.60 26.44
C HIS A 35 -43.36 41.70 25.24
N GLN A 36 -44.39 41.01 24.76
CA GLN A 36 -44.46 40.53 23.38
C GLN A 36 -44.58 41.74 22.45
N THR A 37 -43.61 41.91 21.57
CA THR A 37 -43.81 42.49 20.24
C THR A 37 -43.01 41.64 19.27
N GLY A 38 -43.74 41.00 18.35
CA GLY A 38 -43.13 40.20 17.30
C GLY A 38 -42.25 41.07 16.40
N ARG A 39 -41.13 40.49 15.94
CA ARG A 39 -40.53 40.85 14.66
C ARG A 39 -39.72 39.66 14.16
N HIS A 40 -40.32 38.95 13.20
CA HIS A 40 -39.62 38.14 12.23
C HIS A 40 -38.45 38.96 11.65
N GLY A 41 -37.22 38.64 12.04
CA GLY A 41 -36.05 39.39 11.59
C GLY A 41 -34.70 38.81 12.03
N ALA A 42 -34.66 38.11 13.17
CA ALA A 42 -33.39 37.57 13.70
C ALA A 42 -32.95 36.22 13.07
N SER A 43 -33.86 35.44 12.46
CA SER A 43 -33.51 34.13 11.88
C SER A 43 -32.82 34.19 10.52
N ARG A 44 -32.84 35.32 9.80
CA ARG A 44 -32.10 35.46 8.52
C ARG A 44 -30.66 35.94 8.73
N ALA A 45 -30.38 36.72 9.77
CA ALA A 45 -29.03 37.19 10.07
C ALA A 45 -28.13 36.06 10.60
N ILE A 46 -28.65 35.19 11.48
CA ILE A 46 -27.90 34.02 11.98
C ILE A 46 -27.68 32.98 10.86
N ARG A 47 -28.59 32.88 9.87
CA ARG A 47 -28.37 32.04 8.67
C ARG A 47 -27.37 32.65 7.67
N ARG A 48 -27.21 33.98 7.63
CA ARG A 48 -26.22 34.64 6.75
C ARG A 48 -24.82 34.73 7.35
N LEU A 49 -24.67 34.55 8.67
CA LEU A 49 -23.36 34.54 9.36
C LEU A 49 -22.62 33.19 9.29
N ARG A 50 -23.12 32.20 8.55
CA ARG A 50 -22.40 30.95 8.25
C ARG A 50 -21.55 31.01 6.97
N LEU A 51 -21.52 32.14 6.26
CA LEU A 51 -21.09 32.19 4.87
C LEU A 51 -19.84 33.02 4.56
N THR A 52 -19.00 33.28 5.55
CA THR A 52 -17.62 33.73 5.30
C THR A 52 -16.69 33.18 6.38
N ARG A 53 -16.63 31.85 6.53
CA ARG A 53 -15.39 31.26 7.06
C ARG A 53 -14.36 31.61 5.98
N ARG A 54 -13.47 32.59 6.26
CA ARG A 54 -12.32 32.79 5.38
C ARG A 54 -11.65 31.42 5.28
N LEU A 55 -11.72 30.82 4.11
CA LEU A 55 -10.96 29.61 3.82
C LEU A 55 -9.52 29.99 4.10
N SER A 56 -8.90 29.30 5.04
CA SER A 56 -7.46 29.38 5.20
C SER A 56 -6.85 29.08 3.84
N PRO A 57 -5.73 29.70 3.45
CA PRO A 57 -4.94 29.23 2.31
C PRO A 57 -4.58 27.73 2.42
N TRP A 58 -4.68 27.17 3.62
CA TRP A 58 -4.43 25.77 3.98
C TRP A 58 -5.70 24.92 4.12
N ASP A 59 -6.85 25.42 3.66
CA ASP A 59 -8.08 24.64 3.52
C ASP A 59 -8.25 24.21 2.06
N ALA A 60 -8.73 22.98 1.85
CA ALA A 60 -9.04 22.47 0.52
C ALA A 60 -10.13 23.32 -0.15
N THR A 61 -9.89 23.65 -1.42
CA THR A 61 -10.85 24.33 -2.30
C THR A 61 -11.85 23.36 -2.91
N ASP A 62 -12.87 23.89 -3.58
CA ASP A 62 -13.83 23.05 -4.31
C ASP A 62 -13.15 22.35 -5.50
N GLU A 63 -12.22 23.04 -6.14
CA GLU A 63 -11.39 22.53 -7.22
C GLU A 63 -10.47 21.39 -6.74
N ASP A 64 -9.78 21.55 -5.60
CA ASP A 64 -8.97 20.49 -4.99
C ASP A 64 -9.79 19.22 -4.75
N LEU A 65 -11.00 19.39 -4.21
CA LEU A 65 -11.89 18.27 -3.92
C LEU A 65 -12.39 17.59 -5.21
N GLN A 66 -12.57 18.33 -6.31
CA GLN A 66 -12.92 17.75 -7.61
C GLN A 66 -11.76 16.95 -8.20
N VAL A 67 -10.54 17.50 -8.17
CA VAL A 67 -9.32 16.80 -8.63
C VAL A 67 -9.12 15.51 -7.84
N MET A 68 -9.16 15.61 -6.51
CA MET A 68 -9.03 14.45 -5.61
C MET A 68 -10.14 13.42 -5.83
N ALA A 69 -11.38 13.85 -6.06
CA ALA A 69 -12.50 12.94 -6.31
C ALA A 69 -12.30 12.16 -7.62
N ALA A 70 -11.99 12.86 -8.71
CA ALA A 70 -11.75 12.24 -10.02
C ALA A 70 -10.58 11.26 -9.96
N LEU A 71 -9.49 11.64 -9.30
CA LEU A 71 -8.33 10.76 -9.16
C LEU A 71 -8.64 9.55 -8.28
N THR A 72 -9.36 9.74 -7.17
CA THR A 72 -9.80 8.65 -6.28
C THR A 72 -10.69 7.64 -7.00
N GLU A 73 -11.62 8.12 -7.83
CA GLU A 73 -12.52 7.26 -8.61
C GLU A 73 -11.73 6.40 -9.61
N ARG A 74 -10.78 7.02 -10.34
CA ARG A 74 -9.96 6.30 -11.32
C ARG A 74 -9.00 5.29 -10.68
N LEU A 75 -8.45 5.60 -9.50
CA LEU A 75 -7.48 4.74 -8.82
C LEU A 75 -8.12 3.66 -7.93
N GLY A 76 -9.42 3.76 -7.63
CA GLY A 76 -10.08 2.89 -6.64
C GLY A 76 -9.66 3.14 -5.17
N ALA A 77 -8.76 4.10 -4.94
CA ALA A 77 -8.29 4.50 -3.62
C ALA A 77 -7.85 5.98 -3.63
N PRO A 78 -7.93 6.70 -2.49
CA PRO A 78 -7.45 8.08 -2.45
C PRO A 78 -5.94 8.15 -2.72
N PRO A 79 -5.48 9.09 -3.56
CA PRO A 79 -4.06 9.31 -3.79
C PRO A 79 -3.37 9.75 -2.48
N VAL A 80 -2.06 9.53 -2.39
CA VAL A 80 -1.25 10.02 -1.26
C VAL A 80 -0.68 11.41 -1.54
N SER A 81 -0.35 12.17 -0.48
CA SER A 81 0.12 13.55 -0.59
C SER A 81 1.31 13.71 -1.55
N ASN A 82 2.28 12.81 -1.47
CA ASN A 82 3.49 12.87 -2.26
C ASN A 82 3.23 12.70 -3.77
N MET A 83 2.09 12.14 -4.18
CA MET A 83 1.71 12.04 -5.60
C MET A 83 1.40 13.39 -6.21
N MET A 84 0.94 14.36 -5.41
CA MET A 84 0.39 15.62 -5.92
C MET A 84 1.42 16.45 -6.69
N ARG A 85 2.71 16.32 -6.36
CA ARG A 85 3.80 16.98 -7.10
C ARG A 85 3.92 16.53 -8.56
N TYR A 86 3.33 15.38 -8.91
CA TYR A 86 3.35 14.81 -10.26
C TYR A 86 2.02 15.00 -11.01
N CYS A 87 0.95 15.42 -10.34
CA CYS A 87 -0.38 15.58 -10.95
C CYS A 87 -0.56 16.88 -11.77
N GLY A 88 0.52 17.61 -12.08
CA GLY A 88 0.45 18.81 -12.91
C GLY A 88 -0.03 20.09 -12.18
N PRO A 89 -0.23 21.19 -12.92
CA PRO A 89 -0.55 22.51 -12.34
C PRO A 89 -1.85 22.55 -11.53
N GLU A 90 -2.84 21.75 -11.91
CA GLU A 90 -4.14 21.62 -11.24
C GLU A 90 -4.01 21.10 -9.80
N ALA A 91 -2.96 20.34 -9.50
CA ALA A 91 -2.70 19.79 -8.17
C ALA A 91 -1.71 20.62 -7.34
N ARG A 92 -1.31 21.81 -7.82
CA ARG A 92 -0.30 22.63 -7.14
C ARG A 92 -0.69 23.01 -5.71
N HIS A 93 -1.98 23.31 -5.48
CA HIS A 93 -2.45 23.62 -4.13
C HIS A 93 -2.49 22.35 -3.26
N LEU A 94 -2.88 21.20 -3.83
CA LEU A 94 -2.82 19.90 -3.16
C LEU A 94 -1.40 19.50 -2.75
N ASP A 95 -0.39 19.76 -3.59
CA ASP A 95 1.03 19.55 -3.27
C ASP A 95 1.44 20.36 -2.04
N GLN A 96 1.06 21.64 -1.97
CA GLN A 96 1.30 22.50 -0.80
C GLN A 96 0.58 22.00 0.46
N LEU A 97 -0.66 21.54 0.34
CA LEU A 97 -1.40 20.93 1.46
C LEU A 97 -0.74 19.63 1.92
N GLY A 98 -0.10 18.89 1.00
CA GLY A 98 0.60 17.65 1.24
C GLY A 98 1.84 17.77 2.12
N GLU A 99 2.42 18.96 2.23
CA GLU A 99 3.57 19.23 3.11
C GLU A 99 3.23 19.08 4.61
N SER A 100 1.94 19.16 4.97
CA SER A 100 1.45 19.03 6.34
C SER A 100 0.49 17.86 6.47
N LEU A 101 0.89 16.84 7.25
CA LEU A 101 0.02 15.69 7.57
C LEU A 101 -1.34 16.12 8.17
N GLY A 102 -1.35 17.21 8.94
CA GLY A 102 -2.56 17.75 9.53
C GLY A 102 -3.50 18.38 8.50
N ASP A 103 -2.96 19.02 7.47
CA ASP A 103 -3.73 19.70 6.42
C ASP A 103 -4.23 18.68 5.41
N TRP A 104 -3.37 17.74 5.01
CA TRP A 104 -3.74 16.58 4.20
C TRP A 104 -4.89 15.79 4.82
N ARG A 105 -4.83 15.48 6.13
CA ARG A 105 -5.93 14.80 6.82
C ARG A 105 -7.23 15.59 6.76
N ARG A 106 -7.19 16.91 6.94
CA ARG A 106 -8.40 17.76 6.84
C ARG A 106 -8.96 17.79 5.41
N MET A 107 -8.10 17.78 4.40
CA MET A 107 -8.52 17.64 3.00
C MET A 107 -9.24 16.31 2.78
N LEU A 108 -8.66 15.18 3.22
CA LEU A 108 -9.30 13.86 3.09
C LEU A 108 -10.63 13.78 3.85
N GLU A 109 -10.73 14.39 5.04
CA GLU A 109 -12.00 14.49 5.76
C GLU A 109 -13.04 15.34 5.03
N ALA A 110 -12.62 16.40 4.33
CA ALA A 110 -13.49 17.23 3.51
C ALA A 110 -13.95 16.47 2.26
N LEU A 111 -13.06 15.71 1.62
CA LEU A 111 -13.36 14.82 0.50
C LEU A 111 -14.42 13.79 0.89
N ALA A 112 -14.20 13.05 1.98
CA ALA A 112 -15.14 12.04 2.46
C ALA A 112 -16.51 12.60 2.87
N ARG A 113 -16.56 13.87 3.30
CA ARG A 113 -17.83 14.56 3.59
C ARG A 113 -18.58 14.99 2.33
N ARG A 114 -17.87 15.40 1.28
CA ARG A 114 -18.46 15.88 0.02
C ARG A 114 -18.84 14.73 -0.91
N TYR A 115 -18.04 13.67 -0.95
CA TYR A 115 -18.21 12.49 -1.80
C TYR A 115 -18.22 11.24 -0.91
N PRO A 116 -19.34 10.94 -0.24
CA PRO A 116 -19.40 9.85 0.75
C PRO A 116 -19.28 8.45 0.15
N ASP A 117 -19.55 8.31 -1.15
CA ASP A 117 -19.51 7.04 -1.88
C ASP A 117 -18.11 6.68 -2.40
N LEU A 118 -17.15 7.63 -2.32
CA LEU A 118 -15.78 7.35 -2.74
C LEU A 118 -15.06 6.43 -1.74
N PRO A 119 -14.10 5.62 -2.23
CA PRO A 119 -13.19 4.86 -1.39
C PRO A 119 -12.53 5.72 -0.31
N ARG A 120 -12.49 5.21 0.93
CA ARG A 120 -11.84 5.91 2.05
C ARG A 120 -10.35 5.65 2.09
N SER A 121 -9.61 6.51 2.78
CA SER A 121 -8.19 6.28 3.06
C SER A 121 -8.00 5.05 3.95
N GLY A 122 -6.85 4.40 3.79
CA GLY A 122 -6.51 3.16 4.51
C GLY A 122 -5.87 2.15 3.56
N THR A 123 -5.39 1.04 4.13
CA THR A 123 -4.63 0.02 3.40
C THR A 123 -5.45 -1.22 3.03
N GLN A 124 -6.74 -1.25 3.36
CA GLN A 124 -7.65 -2.32 2.94
C GLN A 124 -8.23 -2.00 1.57
N ALA A 125 -8.05 -2.91 0.62
CA ALA A 125 -8.61 -2.87 -0.73
C ALA A 125 -10.10 -3.25 -0.76
N SER A 126 -10.74 -3.03 -1.91
CA SER A 126 -12.16 -3.27 -2.15
C SER A 126 -12.60 -4.73 -1.95
N ASP A 127 -11.71 -5.68 -2.20
CA ASP A 127 -11.90 -7.12 -2.00
C ASP A 127 -11.64 -7.58 -0.55
N GLY A 128 -11.25 -6.66 0.34
CA GLY A 128 -10.91 -6.94 1.74
C GLY A 128 -9.44 -7.24 1.99
N THR A 129 -8.59 -7.33 0.96
CA THR A 129 -7.15 -7.54 1.07
C THR A 129 -6.50 -6.39 1.86
N THR A 130 -5.65 -6.71 2.83
CA THR A 130 -4.94 -5.71 3.65
C THR A 130 -3.50 -5.60 3.18
N LEU A 131 -3.08 -4.38 2.86
CA LEU A 131 -1.76 -4.07 2.29
C LEU A 131 -0.91 -3.28 3.29
N ASP A 132 0.39 -3.16 3.03
CA ASP A 132 1.31 -2.49 3.95
C ASP A 132 1.24 -0.96 3.80
N SER A 133 0.77 -0.46 2.65
CA SER A 133 0.70 0.97 2.37
C SER A 133 -0.47 1.39 1.47
N ALA A 134 -0.78 2.69 1.46
CA ALA A 134 -1.80 3.26 0.56
C ALA A 134 -1.38 3.25 -0.93
N PRO A 135 -0.09 3.51 -1.29
CA PRO A 135 0.39 3.31 -2.65
C PRO A 135 0.23 1.86 -3.14
N GLU A 136 0.55 0.87 -2.30
CA GLU A 136 0.29 -0.55 -2.62
C GLU A 136 -1.19 -0.79 -2.92
N ARG A 137 -2.10 -0.21 -2.12
CA ARG A 137 -3.53 -0.32 -2.39
C ARG A 137 -3.92 0.23 -3.76
N ILE A 138 -3.41 1.39 -4.14
CA ILE A 138 -3.68 1.98 -5.46
C ILE A 138 -3.28 1.01 -6.58
N VAL A 139 -2.09 0.41 -6.47
CA VAL A 139 -1.59 -0.58 -7.44
C VAL A 139 -2.43 -1.85 -7.43
N TRP A 140 -2.78 -2.37 -6.25
CA TRP A 140 -3.61 -3.56 -6.09
C TRP A 140 -4.96 -3.41 -6.78
N GLU A 141 -5.69 -2.32 -6.51
CA GLU A 141 -7.01 -2.05 -7.12
C GLU A 141 -6.94 -2.04 -8.66
N THR A 142 -5.81 -1.63 -9.23
CA THR A 142 -5.58 -1.66 -10.68
C THR A 142 -5.26 -3.07 -11.19
N LEU A 143 -4.40 -3.80 -10.49
CA LEU A 143 -3.97 -5.15 -10.87
C LEU A 143 -5.11 -6.17 -10.81
N VAL A 144 -5.90 -6.20 -9.73
CA VAL A 144 -6.97 -7.20 -9.55
C VAL A 144 -8.05 -7.14 -10.62
N GLN A 145 -8.21 -6.00 -11.30
CA GLN A 145 -9.15 -5.85 -12.40
C GLN A 145 -8.63 -6.38 -13.74
N ARG A 146 -7.33 -6.66 -13.84
CA ARG A 146 -6.61 -6.90 -15.11
C ARG A 146 -5.88 -8.24 -15.16
N VAL A 147 -5.51 -8.80 -14.02
CA VAL A 147 -4.84 -10.10 -13.96
C VAL A 147 -5.80 -11.17 -14.54
N PRO A 148 -5.37 -11.94 -15.55
CA PRO A 148 -6.19 -12.98 -16.15
C PRO A 148 -6.34 -14.18 -15.21
N ASP A 149 -7.41 -14.97 -15.40
CA ASP A 149 -7.72 -16.16 -14.58
C ASP A 149 -6.62 -17.24 -14.56
N ASP A 150 -5.66 -17.17 -15.47
CA ASP A 150 -4.54 -18.11 -15.59
C ASP A 150 -3.23 -17.59 -14.99
N LEU A 151 -3.28 -16.50 -14.24
CA LEU A 151 -2.22 -16.00 -13.36
C LEU A 151 -2.78 -15.73 -11.97
N ASP A 152 -1.98 -16.03 -10.95
CA ASP A 152 -2.30 -15.66 -9.57
C ASP A 152 -1.58 -14.36 -9.21
N LEU A 153 -2.29 -13.44 -8.54
CA LEU A 153 -1.71 -12.24 -7.94
C LEU A 153 -1.51 -12.48 -6.44
N CYS A 154 -0.28 -12.42 -5.96
CA CYS A 154 0.05 -12.61 -4.55
C CYS A 154 0.58 -11.32 -3.90
N CYS A 155 0.19 -11.08 -2.65
CA CYS A 155 0.75 -10.03 -1.81
C CYS A 155 2.01 -10.54 -1.12
N HIS A 156 3.03 -9.69 -1.07
CA HIS A 156 4.22 -9.86 -0.24
C HIS A 156 4.91 -11.22 -0.39
N PRO A 157 5.16 -11.73 -1.63
CA PRO A 157 5.81 -13.01 -1.82
C PRO A 157 7.19 -13.04 -1.16
N TRP A 158 7.50 -14.16 -0.54
CA TRP A 158 8.84 -14.43 -0.02
C TRP A 158 9.78 -14.74 -1.17
N LEU A 159 10.90 -14.01 -1.24
CA LEU A 159 11.85 -14.13 -2.35
C LEU A 159 13.04 -15.04 -2.04
N GLU A 160 13.42 -15.15 -0.76
CA GLU A 160 14.52 -16.01 -0.32
C GLU A 160 14.33 -16.40 1.15
N ASP A 161 14.43 -17.70 1.43
CA ASP A 161 14.37 -18.21 2.81
C ASP A 161 15.50 -17.64 3.68
N GLY A 162 15.13 -17.11 4.84
CA GLY A 162 16.09 -16.55 5.80
C GLY A 162 16.58 -15.14 5.51
N ARG A 163 16.11 -14.51 4.42
CA ARG A 163 16.25 -13.06 4.19
C ARG A 163 14.86 -12.40 4.30
N TYR A 164 14.79 -11.26 4.98
CA TYR A 164 13.58 -10.42 4.98
C TYR A 164 13.47 -9.63 3.65
N LEU A 165 13.64 -10.30 2.52
CA LEU A 165 13.49 -9.73 1.19
C LEU A 165 12.14 -10.21 0.63
N ARG A 166 11.21 -9.27 0.49
CA ARG A 166 9.89 -9.49 -0.11
C ARG A 166 9.65 -8.44 -1.18
N SER A 167 8.93 -8.77 -2.23
CA SER A 167 8.35 -7.78 -3.15
C SER A 167 6.98 -7.36 -2.66
N ASP A 168 6.46 -6.21 -3.08
CA ASP A 168 5.09 -5.82 -2.72
C ASP A 168 4.05 -6.76 -3.33
N PHE A 169 4.23 -7.11 -4.62
CA PHE A 169 3.38 -8.09 -5.30
C PHE A 169 4.18 -9.09 -6.13
N GLY A 170 3.55 -10.23 -6.42
CA GLY A 170 4.03 -11.21 -7.40
C GLY A 170 2.91 -11.65 -8.34
N LEU A 171 3.26 -11.83 -9.61
CA LEU A 171 2.45 -12.51 -10.61
C LEU A 171 2.98 -13.94 -10.76
N CYS A 172 2.21 -14.92 -10.32
CA CYS A 172 2.58 -16.32 -10.27
C CYS A 172 1.87 -17.12 -11.37
N ALA A 173 2.54 -18.14 -11.89
CA ALA A 173 1.82 -19.21 -12.57
C ALA A 173 0.99 -19.98 -11.52
N PRO A 174 -0.19 -20.51 -11.90
CA PRO A 174 -0.94 -21.38 -11.00
C PRO A 174 -0.07 -22.54 -10.50
N GLU A 175 -0.14 -22.80 -9.19
CA GLU A 175 0.62 -23.86 -8.50
C GLU A 175 2.14 -23.64 -8.40
N GLU A 176 2.68 -22.49 -8.84
CA GLU A 176 4.10 -22.15 -8.68
C GLU A 176 4.32 -21.22 -7.48
N GLU A 177 5.23 -21.59 -6.58
CA GLU A 177 5.58 -20.79 -5.40
C GLU A 177 6.40 -19.54 -5.77
N THR A 178 7.22 -19.63 -6.82
CA THR A 178 8.08 -18.53 -7.27
C THR A 178 7.33 -17.63 -8.26
N PRO A 179 7.23 -16.32 -8.02
CA PRO A 179 6.65 -15.40 -8.98
C PRO A 179 7.42 -15.38 -10.30
N LEU A 180 6.70 -15.22 -11.41
CA LEU A 180 7.29 -14.97 -12.74
C LEU A 180 7.75 -13.52 -12.86
N VAL A 181 6.96 -12.60 -12.31
CA VAL A 181 7.23 -11.17 -12.20
C VAL A 181 6.94 -10.72 -10.78
N CYS A 182 7.87 -9.99 -10.19
CA CYS A 182 7.73 -9.28 -8.94
C CYS A 182 7.50 -7.80 -9.22
N ILE A 183 6.61 -7.17 -8.45
CA ILE A 183 6.30 -5.74 -8.54
C ILE A 183 6.71 -5.08 -7.23
N GLU A 184 7.43 -3.98 -7.36
CA GLU A 184 7.76 -3.06 -6.27
C GLU A 184 7.06 -1.72 -6.47
N VAL A 185 6.44 -1.22 -5.42
CA VAL A 185 5.72 0.06 -5.41
C VAL A 185 6.55 1.11 -4.70
N MET A 186 7.03 2.08 -5.46
CA MET A 186 7.74 3.22 -4.91
C MET A 186 6.75 4.30 -4.44
N GLY A 187 6.37 4.24 -3.17
CA GLY A 187 5.35 5.12 -2.57
C GLY A 187 5.78 6.55 -2.27
N MET A 188 7.06 6.91 -2.46
CA MET A 188 7.59 8.23 -2.08
C MET A 188 8.24 9.01 -3.22
N LEU A 189 8.61 8.34 -4.31
CA LEU A 189 9.41 8.91 -5.38
C LEU A 189 8.83 8.58 -6.75
N GLY A 190 8.90 9.56 -7.65
CA GLY A 190 8.65 9.36 -9.06
C GLY A 190 9.87 8.77 -9.75
N SER A 191 9.69 8.40 -11.02
CA SER A 191 10.73 7.84 -11.87
C SER A 191 11.92 8.78 -12.13
N ASP A 192 11.75 10.08 -11.84
CA ASP A 192 12.81 11.09 -11.85
C ASP A 192 13.83 10.93 -10.72
N GLN A 193 13.49 10.18 -9.67
CA GLN A 193 14.34 9.86 -8.52
C GLN A 193 14.87 11.11 -7.79
N ILE A 194 14.14 12.23 -7.87
CA ILE A 194 14.53 13.46 -7.19
C ILE A 194 14.12 13.40 -5.72
N CYS A 195 15.11 13.24 -4.84
CA CYS A 195 14.92 13.27 -3.39
C CYS A 195 14.81 14.70 -2.85
N ARG A 196 13.89 14.91 -1.90
CA ARG A 196 13.75 16.12 -1.08
C ARG A 196 14.09 15.86 0.39
N THR A 197 14.21 14.60 0.80
CA THR A 197 14.44 14.18 2.19
C THR A 197 15.40 13.00 2.27
N ASP A 198 16.09 12.86 3.41
CA ASP A 198 16.98 11.72 3.69
C ASP A 198 16.23 10.37 3.66
N VAL A 199 14.93 10.38 3.96
CA VAL A 199 14.06 9.19 3.95
C VAL A 199 13.80 8.71 2.51
N GLU A 200 13.64 9.64 1.57
CA GLU A 200 13.52 9.33 0.15
C GLU A 200 14.84 8.76 -0.39
N GLU A 201 15.98 9.37 -0.06
CA GLU A 201 17.31 8.89 -0.44
C GLU A 201 17.57 7.46 0.07
N ALA A 202 17.35 7.21 1.36
CA ALA A 202 17.46 5.88 1.95
C ALA A 202 16.47 4.85 1.37
N SER A 203 15.43 5.29 0.67
CA SER A 203 14.50 4.39 -0.04
C SER A 203 15.00 4.02 -1.43
N LEU A 204 15.70 4.92 -2.12
CA LEU A 204 16.40 4.59 -3.35
C LEU A 204 17.54 3.63 -3.11
N ASP A 205 18.31 3.81 -2.03
CA ASP A 205 19.39 2.89 -1.67
C ASP A 205 18.86 1.47 -1.47
N ARG A 206 17.76 1.32 -0.71
CA ARG A 206 17.08 0.03 -0.52
C ARG A 206 16.54 -0.55 -1.82
N LEU A 207 16.00 0.29 -2.71
CA LEU A 207 15.54 -0.16 -4.02
C LEU A 207 16.72 -0.64 -4.87
N ALA A 208 17.86 0.06 -4.85
CA ALA A 208 19.05 -0.31 -5.61
C ALA A 208 19.60 -1.67 -5.15
N GLU A 209 19.72 -1.91 -3.84
CA GLU A 209 20.11 -3.22 -3.30
C GLU A 209 19.16 -4.35 -3.76
N LYS A 210 17.86 -4.05 -3.80
CA LYS A 210 16.83 -4.98 -4.27
C LYS A 210 16.96 -5.24 -5.78
N GLN A 211 17.14 -4.20 -6.58
CA GLN A 211 17.36 -4.31 -8.02
C GLN A 211 18.61 -5.14 -8.34
N ASP A 212 19.68 -4.95 -7.60
CA ASP A 212 20.90 -5.76 -7.71
C ASP A 212 20.61 -7.24 -7.45
N TRP A 213 19.82 -7.56 -6.42
CA TRP A 213 19.40 -8.94 -6.15
C TRP A 213 18.57 -9.51 -7.31
N PHE A 214 17.59 -8.77 -7.84
CA PHE A 214 16.74 -9.22 -8.95
C PHE A 214 17.48 -9.31 -10.30
N SER A 215 18.62 -8.63 -10.45
CA SER A 215 19.44 -8.70 -11.66
C SER A 215 20.19 -10.04 -11.83
N GLN A 216 20.25 -10.85 -10.76
CA GLN A 216 20.96 -12.13 -10.77
C GLN A 216 20.23 -13.17 -11.66
N PRO A 217 20.96 -14.15 -12.22
CA PRO A 217 20.35 -15.24 -12.98
C PRO A 217 19.29 -15.99 -12.17
N ASP A 218 18.30 -16.54 -12.87
CA ASP A 218 17.22 -17.36 -12.31
C ASP A 218 16.33 -16.64 -11.28
N ARG A 219 16.43 -15.32 -11.18
CA ARG A 219 15.51 -14.49 -10.38
C ARG A 219 14.28 -14.07 -11.19
N PRO A 220 13.14 -13.84 -10.52
CA PRO A 220 11.97 -13.26 -11.17
C PRO A 220 12.29 -11.92 -11.83
N LEU A 221 11.52 -11.55 -12.85
CA LEU A 221 11.61 -10.19 -13.39
C LEU A 221 11.10 -9.19 -12.35
N LEU A 222 11.81 -8.08 -12.17
CA LEU A 222 11.32 -6.97 -11.35
C LEU A 222 10.63 -5.90 -12.23
N ARG A 223 9.52 -5.37 -11.74
CA ARG A 223 8.89 -4.13 -12.22
C ARG A 223 8.77 -3.16 -11.06
N VAL A 224 9.19 -1.92 -11.25
CA VAL A 224 9.03 -0.85 -10.27
C VAL A 224 7.94 0.08 -10.76
N ILE A 225 6.90 0.26 -9.96
CA ILE A 225 5.83 1.23 -10.20
C ILE A 225 6.13 2.47 -9.37
N TRP A 226 6.37 3.57 -10.08
CA TRP A 226 6.78 4.83 -9.47
C TRP A 226 5.59 5.73 -9.14
N LEU A 227 5.81 6.69 -8.26
CA LEU A 227 4.76 7.57 -7.75
C LEU A 227 4.12 8.46 -8.81
N ASP A 228 4.89 8.89 -9.79
CA ASP A 228 4.42 9.62 -10.97
C ASP A 228 3.55 8.74 -11.88
N MET A 229 3.86 7.45 -12.00
CA MET A 229 2.99 6.52 -12.73
C MET A 229 1.63 6.38 -12.03
N MET A 230 1.60 6.34 -10.70
CA MET A 230 0.34 6.35 -9.93
C MET A 230 -0.41 7.69 -10.03
N ALA A 231 0.30 8.80 -10.18
CA ALA A 231 -0.29 10.13 -10.34
C ALA A 231 -1.06 10.30 -11.67
N HIS A 232 -0.78 9.44 -12.64
CA HIS A 232 -1.42 9.39 -13.95
C HIS A 232 -2.04 8.02 -14.19
N PRO A 233 -3.35 7.81 -13.93
CA PRO A 233 -3.94 6.46 -13.95
C PRO A 233 -3.74 5.71 -15.28
N ASP A 234 -3.68 6.41 -16.42
CA ASP A 234 -3.39 5.79 -17.72
C ASP A 234 -1.97 5.17 -17.77
N TRP A 235 -1.00 5.79 -17.09
CA TRP A 235 0.37 5.26 -17.00
C TRP A 235 0.43 4.08 -16.03
N LEU A 236 -0.28 4.16 -14.90
CA LEU A 236 -0.42 3.05 -13.97
C LEU A 236 -1.02 1.82 -14.67
N GLU A 237 -2.10 2.00 -15.43
CA GLU A 237 -2.71 0.92 -16.20
C GLU A 237 -1.74 0.32 -17.23
N ALA A 238 -0.97 1.16 -17.93
CA ALA A 238 0.02 0.70 -18.89
C ALA A 238 1.11 -0.14 -18.23
N ILE A 239 1.73 0.32 -17.14
CA ILE A 239 2.81 -0.42 -16.48
C ILE A 239 2.31 -1.71 -15.81
N CYS A 240 1.08 -1.72 -15.27
CA CYS A 240 0.44 -2.95 -14.79
C CYS A 240 0.22 -3.95 -15.93
N THR A 241 -0.22 -3.48 -17.10
CA THR A 241 -0.42 -4.32 -18.29
C THR A 241 0.90 -4.91 -18.77
N GLU A 242 1.96 -4.11 -18.86
CA GLU A 242 3.31 -4.58 -19.23
C GLU A 242 3.83 -5.65 -18.26
N ALA A 243 3.57 -5.51 -16.95
CA ALA A 243 3.94 -6.52 -15.96
C ALA A 243 3.20 -7.85 -16.18
N ILE A 244 1.90 -7.79 -16.47
CA ILE A 244 1.07 -8.97 -16.77
C ILE A 244 1.54 -9.66 -18.05
N GLU A 245 1.77 -8.90 -19.13
CA GLU A 245 2.27 -9.44 -20.39
C GLU A 245 3.63 -10.11 -20.23
N ALA A 246 4.54 -9.51 -19.44
CA ALA A 246 5.81 -10.12 -19.12
C ALA A 246 5.65 -11.45 -18.35
N ALA A 247 4.72 -11.52 -17.40
CA ALA A 247 4.43 -12.75 -16.67
C ALA A 247 3.87 -13.85 -17.60
N VAL A 248 2.92 -13.51 -18.47
CA VAL A 248 2.39 -14.45 -19.47
C VAL A 248 3.51 -14.97 -20.37
N ALA A 249 4.38 -14.09 -20.88
CA ALA A 249 5.51 -14.48 -21.72
C ALA A 249 6.49 -15.44 -20.99
N GLN A 250 6.83 -15.14 -19.74
CA GLN A 250 7.68 -16.02 -18.92
C GLN A 250 7.05 -17.39 -18.72
N ARG A 251 5.73 -17.45 -18.47
CA ARG A 251 5.01 -18.72 -18.31
C ARG A 251 5.11 -19.59 -19.56
N VAL A 252 4.89 -18.99 -20.74
CA VAL A 252 4.96 -19.71 -22.02
C VAL A 252 6.36 -20.29 -22.23
N CYS A 253 7.41 -19.49 -22.01
CA CYS A 253 8.80 -19.94 -22.08
C CYS A 253 9.10 -21.10 -21.12
N HIS A 254 8.64 -21.01 -19.87
CA HIS A 254 8.81 -22.07 -18.87
C HIS A 254 8.10 -23.38 -19.30
N GLN A 255 6.88 -23.29 -19.83
CA GLN A 255 6.13 -24.45 -20.31
C GLN A 255 6.81 -25.13 -21.51
N GLU A 256 7.34 -24.36 -22.47
CA GLU A 256 8.09 -24.90 -23.61
C GLU A 256 9.39 -25.59 -23.16
N GLY A 257 10.11 -24.98 -22.22
CA GLY A 257 11.30 -25.57 -21.61
C GLY A 257 11.01 -26.92 -20.94
N ARG A 258 9.94 -26.99 -20.14
CA ARG A 258 9.50 -28.25 -19.49
C ARG A 258 9.12 -29.32 -20.51
N ARG A 259 8.36 -28.96 -21.55
CA ARG A 259 7.99 -29.90 -22.65
C ARG A 259 9.21 -30.42 -23.39
N ALA A 260 10.19 -29.55 -23.69
CA ALA A 260 11.42 -29.95 -24.37
C ALA A 260 12.30 -30.86 -23.48
N SER A 261 12.41 -30.55 -22.19
CA SER A 261 13.15 -31.37 -21.23
C SER A 261 12.50 -32.75 -21.03
N GLY A 262 11.18 -32.81 -20.85
CA GLY A 262 10.42 -34.05 -20.73
C GLY A 262 10.57 -34.95 -21.97
N ARG A 263 10.56 -34.38 -23.17
CA ARG A 263 10.83 -35.14 -24.42
C ARG A 263 12.25 -35.69 -24.48
N ARG A 264 13.25 -34.95 -23.98
CA ARG A 264 14.65 -35.42 -23.93
C ARG A 264 14.84 -36.53 -22.91
N LEU A 265 14.16 -36.47 -21.76
CA LEU A 265 14.15 -37.53 -20.76
C LEU A 265 13.50 -38.80 -21.33
N SER A 266 12.33 -38.70 -21.95
CA SER A 266 11.66 -39.85 -22.57
C SER A 266 12.49 -40.47 -23.72
N ALA A 267 13.21 -39.65 -24.49
CA ALA A 267 14.09 -40.14 -25.55
C ALA A 267 15.32 -40.89 -24.97
N ARG A 268 15.93 -40.37 -23.90
CA ARG A 268 17.05 -41.04 -23.21
C ARG A 268 16.62 -42.34 -22.52
N GLU A 269 15.43 -42.37 -21.93
CA GLU A 269 14.87 -43.59 -21.33
C GLU A 269 14.54 -44.64 -22.41
N ALA A 270 14.04 -44.23 -23.58
CA ALA A 270 13.84 -45.14 -24.72
C ALA A 270 15.17 -45.71 -25.26
N GLU A 271 16.23 -44.89 -25.31
CA GLU A 271 17.58 -45.36 -25.69
C GLU A 271 18.21 -46.30 -24.64
N GLN A 272 17.95 -46.09 -23.35
CA GLN A 272 18.41 -46.99 -22.29
C GLN A 272 17.61 -48.29 -22.24
N GLY A 273 16.30 -48.26 -22.53
CA GLY A 273 15.44 -49.45 -22.63
C GLY A 273 15.76 -50.38 -23.81
N GLN A 274 16.47 -49.90 -24.84
CA GLN A 274 16.93 -50.71 -25.97
C GLN A 274 18.27 -51.44 -25.72
N ARG A 275 18.95 -51.19 -24.60
CA ARG A 275 20.14 -51.97 -24.19
C ARG A 275 19.75 -53.14 -23.27
N LEU A 276 18.88 -54.03 -23.74
CA LEU A 276 18.74 -55.37 -23.15
C LEU A 276 19.81 -56.29 -23.77
N PRO A 277 20.54 -57.09 -22.95
CA PRO A 277 21.60 -57.95 -23.47
C PRO A 277 20.99 -59.05 -24.34
N LEU A 278 21.55 -59.22 -25.53
CA LEU A 278 21.31 -60.37 -26.41
C LEU A 278 21.45 -61.65 -25.58
N ARG A 279 20.32 -62.32 -25.31
CA ARG A 279 20.25 -63.65 -24.71
C ARG A 279 21.01 -64.62 -25.61
N VAL A 280 22.27 -64.90 -25.26
CA VAL A 280 23.02 -66.03 -25.81
C VAL A 280 22.32 -67.31 -25.37
N ARG A 281 21.73 -68.03 -26.31
CA ARG A 281 21.17 -69.38 -26.06
C ARG A 281 22.31 -70.33 -25.69
N PRO A 282 22.22 -71.11 -24.60
CA PRO A 282 23.13 -72.22 -24.38
C PRO A 282 22.78 -73.35 -25.36
N ARG A 283 23.80 -73.87 -26.04
CA ARG A 283 23.73 -75.02 -26.94
C ARG A 283 23.83 -76.29 -26.08
N GLU A 284 22.74 -77.03 -25.92
CA GLU A 284 22.77 -78.34 -25.26
C GLU A 284 23.49 -79.37 -26.14
N TYR A 285 24.58 -79.93 -25.63
CA TYR A 285 25.23 -81.12 -26.19
C TYR A 285 24.62 -82.37 -25.55
N ARG A 286 23.94 -83.18 -26.35
CA ARG A 286 23.41 -84.49 -25.97
C ARG A 286 24.51 -85.54 -26.13
N VAL A 287 25.07 -86.02 -25.02
CA VAL A 287 25.98 -87.17 -25.01
C VAL A 287 25.14 -88.45 -25.03
N ARG A 288 25.26 -89.24 -26.11
CA ARG A 288 24.81 -90.64 -26.15
C ARG A 288 25.76 -91.47 -25.28
N LYS A 289 25.21 -92.25 -24.33
CA LYS A 289 25.88 -93.43 -23.79
C LYS A 289 25.18 -94.67 -24.32
N ASN A 290 26.01 -95.65 -24.65
CA ASN A 290 25.67 -97.01 -25.08
C ASN A 290 24.85 -97.75 -24.04
#